data_AF-A0A9P0L7F2-F1
#
_entry.id   AF-A0A9P0L7F2-F1
#
_cell.length_a   1.000
_cell.length_b   1.000
_cell.length_c   1.000
_cell.angle_alpha   90.00
_cell.angle_beta   90.00
_cell.angle_gamma   90.00
#
_symmetry.space_group_name_H-M   'P 1'
#
loop_
_entity.id
_entity.type
_entity.pdbx_description
1 polymer ?
#
loop_
_entity_poly.entity_id
_entity_poly.type
_entity_poly.pdbx_seq_one_letter_code
_entity_poly.pdbx_strand_id
1 'polypeptide(L)'
;MSREVVVAGAAFIAMYLLVEENEDENKPRRRRRWWKTQLYKKRAGSELMIDLKSQELSGQYKNFTRMPPIDFEYLITLVGPKVGKYDTPMRAAISVQDRLALTVRFLATGDSYTSLQYIFRISKQSISLIVPEVCLTIIEAIKENIRKHCYLRRRCLLPETKYNF
;
A
#
# COMPACT_ATOMS: atom_id res chain seq x y z
N MET A 1 -3.19 63.89 34.55
CA MET A 1 -3.43 62.78 33.61
C MET A 1 -4.93 62.71 33.35
N SER A 2 -5.33 63.06 32.13
CA SER A 2 -6.71 63.27 31.71
C SER A 2 -7.49 61.94 31.68
N ARG A 3 -8.64 61.90 32.37
CA ARG A 3 -9.56 60.73 32.41
C ARG A 3 -9.92 60.21 31.02
N GLU A 4 -9.92 61.09 30.02
CA GLU A 4 -10.18 60.76 28.62
C GLU A 4 -9.20 59.74 28.03
N VAL A 5 -7.92 59.79 28.43
CA VAL A 5 -6.90 58.84 27.95
C VAL A 5 -7.16 57.44 28.51
N VAL A 6 -7.64 57.35 29.75
CA VAL A 6 -8.00 56.09 30.40
C VAL A 6 -9.25 55.48 29.76
N VAL A 7 -10.25 56.31 29.45
CA VAL A 7 -11.49 55.87 28.78
C VAL A 7 -11.21 55.39 27.36
N ALA A 8 -10.38 56.12 26.60
CA ALA A 8 -9.98 55.70 25.26
C ALA A 8 -9.19 54.38 25.25
N GLY A 9 -8.29 54.19 26.22
CA GLY A 9 -7.56 52.93 26.40
C GLY A 9 -8.49 51.75 26.73
N ALA A 10 -9.45 51.94 27.64
CA ALA A 10 -10.43 50.91 27.99
C ALA A 10 -11.35 50.55 26.81
N ALA A 11 -11.80 51.54 26.03
CA ALA A 11 -12.61 51.32 24.84
C ALA A 11 -11.85 50.52 23.76
N PHE A 12 -10.55 50.81 23.57
CA PHE A 12 -9.71 50.08 22.62
C PHE A 12 -9.51 48.61 23.03
N ILE A 13 -9.24 48.36 24.32
CA ILE A 13 -9.10 46.99 24.84
C ILE A 13 -10.42 46.22 24.71
N ALA A 14 -11.55 46.84 25.05
CA ALA A 14 -12.86 46.22 24.91
C ALA A 14 -13.19 45.89 23.44
N MET A 15 -12.86 46.79 22.51
CA MET A 15 -13.04 46.54 21.07
C MET A 15 -12.13 45.41 20.57
N TYR A 16 -10.87 45.36 21.02
CA TYR A 16 -9.94 44.29 20.64
C TYR A 16 -10.42 42.91 21.08
N LEU A 17 -10.86 42.78 22.35
CA LEU A 17 -11.37 41.52 22.90
C LEU A 17 -12.63 41.04 22.17
N LEU A 18 -13.55 41.95 21.84
CA LEU A 18 -14.75 41.60 21.08
C LEU A 18 -14.41 41.13 19.65
N VAL A 19 -13.40 41.71 18.99
CA VAL A 19 -12.98 41.28 17.66
C VAL A 19 -12.33 39.89 17.71
N GLU A 20 -11.53 39.60 18.74
CA GLU A 20 -10.83 38.32 18.89
C GLU A 20 -11.81 37.15 19.16
N GLU A 21 -12.82 37.34 20.02
CA GLU A 21 -13.88 36.34 20.22
C GLU A 21 -14.67 36.05 18.93
N ASN A 22 -14.93 37.09 18.12
CA ASN A 22 -15.62 36.93 16.84
C ASN A 22 -14.76 36.19 15.80
N GLU A 23 -13.44 36.36 15.79
CA GLU A 23 -12.54 35.61 14.89
C GLU A 23 -12.47 34.12 15.25
N ASP A 24 -12.49 33.78 16.54
CA ASP A 24 -12.46 32.40 16.99
C ASP A 24 -13.76 31.64 16.68
N GLU A 25 -14.93 32.30 16.82
CA GLU A 25 -16.21 31.71 16.43
C GLU A 25 -16.35 31.54 14.90
N ASN A 26 -15.83 32.48 14.11
CA ASN A 26 -15.90 32.42 12.64
C ASN A 26 -14.83 31.54 11.99
N LYS A 27 -13.96 30.89 12.77
CA LYS A 27 -12.90 30.07 12.20
C LYS A 27 -13.51 28.85 11.50
N PRO A 28 -13.36 28.70 10.17
CA PRO A 28 -13.97 27.59 9.46
C PRO A 28 -13.39 26.28 9.98
N ARG A 29 -14.27 25.42 10.51
CA ARG A 29 -13.87 24.07 10.94
C ARG A 29 -13.21 23.36 9.76
N ARG A 30 -11.97 22.89 9.95
CA ARG A 30 -11.24 22.13 8.93
C ARG A 30 -12.13 20.98 8.47
N ARG A 31 -12.45 20.95 7.16
CA ARG A 31 -13.25 19.86 6.58
C ARG A 31 -12.54 18.55 6.89
N ARG A 32 -13.25 17.63 7.54
CA ARG A 32 -12.71 16.29 7.84
C ARG A 32 -12.29 15.65 6.52
N ARG A 33 -11.01 15.27 6.42
CA ARG A 33 -10.50 14.55 5.26
C ARG A 33 -11.19 13.19 5.20
N TRP A 34 -11.71 12.82 4.04
CA TRP A 34 -12.36 11.54 3.82
C TRP A 34 -11.41 10.41 4.21
N TRP A 35 -11.88 9.49 5.06
CA TRP A 35 -11.07 8.37 5.55
C TRP A 35 -10.70 7.39 4.40
N LYS A 36 -11.55 7.32 3.36
CA LYS A 36 -11.36 6.51 2.16
C LYS A 36 -12.04 7.16 0.97
N THR A 37 -11.30 7.36 -0.12
CA THR A 37 -11.85 7.90 -1.38
C THR A 37 -12.76 6.88 -2.05
N GLN A 38 -13.78 7.36 -2.77
CA GLN A 38 -14.72 6.53 -3.54
C GLN A 38 -14.01 5.54 -4.48
N LEU A 39 -12.92 5.98 -5.12
CA LEU A 39 -12.09 5.18 -6.01
C LEU A 39 -11.62 3.85 -5.39
N TYR A 40 -11.36 3.84 -4.08
CA TYR A 40 -10.81 2.67 -3.39
C TYR A 40 -11.87 1.80 -2.71
N LYS A 41 -13.16 2.14 -2.86
CA LYS A 41 -14.25 1.36 -2.25
C LYS A 41 -14.28 -0.06 -2.80
N LYS A 42 -14.16 -0.21 -4.12
CA LYS A 42 -14.03 -1.49 -4.81
C LYS A 42 -12.60 -1.64 -5.34
N ARG A 43 -11.91 -2.72 -4.96
CA ARG A 43 -10.62 -3.06 -5.57
C ARG A 43 -10.85 -3.69 -6.93
N ALA A 44 -9.86 -3.59 -7.82
CA ALA A 44 -9.94 -4.16 -9.16
C ALA A 44 -8.94 -5.30 -9.40
N GLY A 45 -7.99 -5.52 -8.50
CA GLY A 45 -6.92 -6.52 -8.69
C GLY A 45 -7.45 -7.95 -8.83
N SER A 46 -8.26 -8.41 -7.87
CA SER A 46 -8.72 -9.80 -7.86
C SER A 46 -9.60 -10.11 -9.07
N GLU A 47 -10.50 -9.19 -9.43
CA GLU A 47 -11.37 -9.30 -10.62
C GLU A 47 -10.54 -9.41 -11.90
N LEU A 48 -9.58 -8.49 -12.09
CA LEU A 48 -8.68 -8.50 -13.24
C LEU A 48 -7.90 -9.82 -13.37
N MET A 49 -7.38 -10.35 -12.25
CA MET A 49 -6.63 -11.59 -12.27
C MET A 49 -7.50 -12.82 -12.58
N ILE A 50 -8.77 -12.82 -12.18
CA ILE A 50 -9.73 -13.87 -12.53
C ILE A 50 -10.04 -13.80 -14.02
N ASP A 51 -10.32 -12.61 -14.55
CA ASP A 51 -10.59 -12.40 -15.97
C ASP A 51 -9.41 -12.85 -16.84
N LEU A 52 -8.18 -12.48 -16.44
CA LEU A 52 -6.96 -12.89 -17.14
C LEU A 52 -6.73 -14.40 -17.13
N LYS A 53 -7.08 -15.11 -16.04
CA LYS A 53 -7.00 -16.57 -15.95
C LYS A 53 -8.04 -17.24 -16.86
N SER A 54 -9.26 -16.69 -16.93
CA SER A 54 -10.30 -17.24 -17.82
C SER A 54 -9.91 -17.19 -19.31
N GLN A 55 -9.02 -16.27 -19.67
CA GLN A 55 -8.53 -16.04 -21.03
C GLN A 55 -7.10 -16.56 -21.24
N GLU A 56 -6.70 -17.64 -20.57
CA GLU A 56 -5.33 -18.19 -20.62
C GLU A 56 -4.82 -18.44 -22.05
N LEU A 57 -5.69 -18.90 -22.96
CA LEU A 57 -5.35 -19.13 -24.37
C LEU A 57 -4.89 -17.85 -25.11
N SER A 58 -5.30 -16.67 -24.64
CA SER A 58 -4.92 -15.39 -25.27
C SER A 58 -3.48 -14.95 -24.94
N GLY A 59 -2.83 -15.58 -23.95
CA GLY A 59 -1.49 -15.18 -23.49
C GLY A 59 -1.44 -13.86 -22.70
N GLN A 60 -2.58 -13.17 -22.52
CA GLN A 60 -2.66 -11.91 -21.78
C GLN A 60 -2.19 -12.05 -20.33
N TYR A 61 -2.49 -13.19 -19.69
CA TYR A 61 -2.01 -13.50 -18.34
C TYR A 61 -0.49 -13.44 -18.27
N LYS A 62 0.18 -14.17 -19.16
CA LYS A 62 1.66 -14.20 -19.25
C LYS A 62 2.22 -12.84 -19.61
N ASN A 63 1.54 -12.02 -20.41
CA ASN A 63 1.99 -10.66 -20.67
C ASN A 63 1.86 -9.76 -19.44
N PHE A 64 0.83 -9.97 -18.62
CA PHE A 64 0.58 -9.18 -17.42
C PHE A 64 1.58 -9.49 -16.30
N THR A 65 1.81 -10.78 -16.01
CA THR A 65 2.65 -11.25 -14.89
C THR A 65 4.05 -11.72 -15.32
N ARG A 66 4.34 -11.84 -16.62
CA ARG A 66 5.55 -12.47 -17.18
C ARG A 66 5.76 -13.93 -16.75
N MET A 67 4.73 -14.58 -16.21
CA MET A 67 4.80 -15.96 -15.76
C MET A 67 3.51 -16.73 -16.07
N PRO A 68 3.56 -18.07 -16.20
CA PRO A 68 2.35 -18.85 -16.35
C PRO A 68 1.54 -18.84 -15.04
N PRO A 69 0.21 -19.06 -15.14
CA PRO A 69 -0.70 -19.06 -13.99
C PRO A 69 -0.33 -20.10 -12.94
N ILE A 70 0.19 -21.24 -13.35
CA ILE A 70 0.61 -22.32 -12.45
C ILE A 70 1.76 -21.89 -11.51
N ASP A 71 2.76 -21.17 -12.05
CA ASP A 71 3.89 -20.68 -11.26
C ASP A 71 3.45 -19.55 -10.32
N PHE A 72 2.49 -18.74 -10.76
CA PHE A 72 1.94 -17.68 -9.94
C PHE A 72 1.15 -18.25 -8.74
N GLU A 73 0.33 -19.28 -8.96
CA GLU A 73 -0.36 -19.97 -7.87
C GLU A 73 0.62 -20.63 -6.91
N TYR A 74 1.67 -21.27 -7.43
CA TYR A 74 2.75 -21.80 -6.60
C TYR A 74 3.38 -20.72 -5.71
N LEU A 75 3.69 -19.54 -6.26
CA LEU A 75 4.19 -18.41 -5.46
C LEU A 75 3.18 -17.95 -4.40
N ILE A 76 1.88 -17.93 -4.70
CA ILE A 76 0.85 -17.61 -3.69
C ILE A 76 0.92 -18.60 -2.53
N THR A 77 1.07 -19.90 -2.79
CA THR A 77 1.14 -20.89 -1.70
C THR A 77 2.36 -20.70 -0.81
N LEU A 78 3.49 -20.26 -1.36
CA LEU A 78 4.72 -20.00 -0.61
C LEU A 78 4.66 -18.70 0.19
N VAL A 79 4.16 -17.64 -0.44
CA VAL A 79 4.19 -16.27 0.09
C VAL A 79 2.98 -15.97 0.98
N GLY A 80 1.85 -16.63 0.72
CA GLY A 80 0.56 -16.40 1.36
C GLY A 80 0.58 -16.42 2.89
N PRO A 81 1.26 -17.38 3.55
CA PRO A 81 1.35 -17.40 5.01
C PRO A 81 2.03 -16.18 5.62
N LYS A 82 2.97 -15.54 4.91
CA LYS A 82 3.76 -14.40 5.42
C LYS A 82 3.14 -13.05 5.04
N VAL A 83 2.49 -12.96 3.89
CA VAL A 83 1.96 -11.70 3.32
C VAL A 83 0.46 -11.49 3.59
N GLY A 84 -0.26 -12.56 3.94
CA GLY A 84 -1.67 -12.52 4.28
C GLY A 84 -1.98 -11.55 5.43
N LYS A 85 -3.01 -10.73 5.24
CA LYS A 85 -3.55 -9.87 6.30
C LYS A 85 -5.03 -10.18 6.49
N TYR A 86 -5.49 -10.04 7.73
CA TYR A 86 -6.87 -10.31 8.11
C TYR A 86 -7.78 -9.12 7.80
N ASP A 87 -9.01 -9.42 7.41
CA ASP A 87 -10.05 -8.41 7.25
C ASP A 87 -10.39 -7.78 8.60
N THR A 88 -10.57 -6.47 8.58
CA THR A 88 -11.04 -5.71 9.75
C THR A 88 -12.46 -5.22 9.48
N PRO A 89 -13.31 -5.03 10.50
CA PRO A 89 -14.70 -4.58 10.31
C PRO A 89 -14.79 -3.24 9.58
N MET A 90 -13.77 -2.37 9.71
CA MET A 90 -13.73 -1.10 8.98
C MET A 90 -13.27 -1.30 7.52
N ARG A 91 -12.28 -2.16 7.27
CA ARG A 91 -11.62 -2.27 5.96
C ARG A 91 -11.23 -3.71 5.64
N ALA A 92 -11.67 -4.18 4.48
CA ALA A 92 -11.17 -5.41 3.88
C ALA A 92 -9.64 -5.31 3.63
N ALA A 93 -8.89 -6.32 4.02
CA ALA A 93 -7.48 -6.49 3.72
C ALA A 93 -7.25 -6.67 2.23
N ILE A 94 -6.10 -6.20 1.73
CA ILE A 94 -5.69 -6.44 0.35
C ILE A 94 -5.35 -7.92 0.24
N SER A 95 -6.01 -8.62 -0.68
CA SER A 95 -5.84 -10.06 -0.87
C SER A 95 -4.36 -10.39 -1.16
N VAL A 96 -3.93 -11.59 -0.78
CA VAL A 96 -2.56 -12.06 -1.10
C VAL A 96 -2.35 -12.04 -2.61
N GLN A 97 -3.36 -12.45 -3.38
CA GLN A 97 -3.34 -12.43 -4.84
C GLN A 97 -3.08 -11.02 -5.39
N ASP A 98 -3.76 -9.99 -4.89
CA ASP A 98 -3.57 -8.60 -5.32
C ASP A 98 -2.16 -8.09 -4.98
N ARG A 99 -1.69 -8.38 -3.77
CA ARG A 99 -0.36 -7.97 -3.30
C ARG A 99 0.73 -8.57 -4.19
N LEU A 100 0.62 -9.86 -4.49
CA LEU A 100 1.56 -10.56 -5.34
C LEU A 100 1.46 -10.10 -6.80
N ALA A 101 0.26 -10.02 -7.37
CA ALA A 101 0.03 -9.57 -8.74
C ALA A 101 0.59 -8.15 -8.97
N LEU A 102 0.36 -7.25 -8.01
CA LEU A 102 0.88 -5.90 -8.04
C LEU A 102 2.42 -5.88 -8.05
N THR A 103 3.03 -6.69 -7.18
CA THR A 103 4.49 -6.74 -7.04
C THR A 103 5.14 -7.37 -8.26
N VAL A 104 4.60 -8.48 -8.75
CA VAL A 104 5.10 -9.15 -9.97
C VAL A 104 4.94 -8.22 -11.18
N ARG A 105 3.81 -7.51 -11.32
CA ARG A 105 3.61 -6.52 -12.38
C ARG A 105 4.63 -5.39 -12.30
N PHE A 106 4.91 -4.89 -11.10
CA PHE A 106 5.93 -3.88 -10.86
C PHE A 106 7.33 -4.38 -11.29
N LEU A 107 7.71 -5.61 -10.92
CA LEU A 107 8.99 -6.20 -11.29
C LEU A 107 9.09 -6.51 -12.80
N ALA A 108 7.98 -6.92 -13.41
CA ALA A 108 7.90 -7.28 -14.81
C ALA A 108 8.04 -6.09 -15.77
N THR A 109 7.43 -4.95 -15.42
CA THR A 109 7.32 -3.78 -16.32
C THR A 109 8.12 -2.58 -15.83
N GLY A 110 8.39 -2.48 -14.52
CA GLY A 110 8.98 -1.27 -13.92
C GLY A 110 8.01 -0.09 -13.83
N ASP A 111 6.70 -0.37 -13.81
CA ASP A 111 5.65 0.66 -13.82
C ASP A 111 5.75 1.59 -12.59
N SER A 112 5.41 2.88 -12.75
CA SER A 112 5.33 3.79 -11.61
C SER A 112 4.22 3.37 -10.63
N TYR A 113 4.40 3.66 -9.33
CA TYR A 113 3.36 3.43 -8.32
C TYR A 113 2.07 4.23 -8.60
N THR A 114 2.18 5.29 -9.41
CA THR A 114 1.01 6.08 -9.81
C THR A 114 0.13 5.32 -10.80
N SER A 115 0.73 4.64 -11.77
CA SER A 115 0.05 3.79 -12.74
C SER A 115 -0.61 2.60 -12.04
N LEU A 116 0.15 1.92 -11.17
CA LEU A 116 -0.34 0.76 -10.41
C LEU A 116 -1.49 1.11 -9.46
N GLN A 117 -1.51 2.33 -8.90
CA GLN A 117 -2.61 2.79 -8.06
C GLN A 117 -3.94 2.71 -8.80
N TYR A 118 -4.00 3.14 -10.06
CA TYR A 118 -5.25 3.17 -10.82
C TYR A 118 -5.67 1.78 -11.27
N ILE A 119 -4.70 0.93 -11.65
CA ILE A 119 -4.96 -0.46 -12.08
C ILE A 119 -5.54 -1.27 -10.92
N PHE A 120 -4.86 -1.30 -9.77
CA PHE A 120 -5.25 -2.14 -8.64
C PHE A 120 -6.25 -1.45 -7.70
N ARG A 121 -6.48 -0.13 -7.87
CA ARG A 121 -7.26 0.72 -6.95
C ARG A 121 -6.73 0.66 -5.52
N ILE A 122 -5.41 0.80 -5.38
CA ILE A 122 -4.68 0.81 -4.10
C ILE A 122 -3.86 2.10 -4.02
N SER A 123 -3.89 2.80 -2.89
CA SER A 123 -3.14 4.03 -2.68
C SER A 123 -1.62 3.82 -2.81
N LYS A 124 -0.89 4.79 -3.42
CA LYS A 124 0.58 4.72 -3.59
C LYS A 124 1.32 4.44 -2.30
N GLN A 125 0.86 5.02 -1.19
CA GLN A 125 1.44 4.82 0.14
C GLN A 125 1.35 3.37 0.61
N SER A 126 0.27 2.67 0.25
CA SER A 126 0.16 1.24 0.55
C SER A 126 1.02 0.42 -0.39
N ILE A 127 1.09 0.80 -1.67
CA ILE A 127 1.94 0.13 -2.67
C ILE A 127 3.42 0.18 -2.25
N SER A 128 3.91 1.34 -1.80
CA SER A 128 5.30 1.50 -1.37
C SER A 128 5.69 0.64 -0.16
N LEU A 129 4.70 0.19 0.63
CA LEU A 129 4.92 -0.74 1.74
C LEU A 129 4.79 -2.20 1.27
N ILE A 130 3.84 -2.49 0.39
CA ILE A 130 3.55 -3.86 -0.08
C ILE A 130 4.68 -4.39 -0.95
N VAL A 131 5.19 -3.59 -1.90
CA VAL A 131 6.23 -4.04 -2.84
C VAL A 131 7.48 -4.57 -2.12
N PRO A 132 8.11 -3.83 -1.19
CA PRO A 132 9.27 -4.35 -0.46
C PRO A 132 8.92 -5.52 0.45
N GLU A 133 7.77 -5.50 1.13
CA GLU A 133 7.27 -6.60 1.99
C GLU A 133 7.19 -7.92 1.19
N VAL A 134 6.60 -7.87 0.00
CA VAL A 134 6.44 -9.04 -0.87
C VAL A 134 7.78 -9.45 -1.49
N CYS A 135 8.61 -8.52 -1.95
CA CYS A 135 9.93 -8.84 -2.51
C CYS A 135 10.82 -9.58 -1.50
N LEU A 136 10.88 -9.11 -0.25
CA LEU A 136 11.62 -9.80 0.82
C LEU A 136 11.09 -11.20 1.04
N THR A 137 9.76 -11.35 1.10
CA THR A 137 9.12 -12.65 1.28
C THR A 137 9.45 -13.63 0.14
N ILE A 138 9.45 -13.15 -1.10
CA ILE A 138 9.83 -13.94 -2.28
C ILE A 138 11.29 -14.41 -2.18
N ILE A 139 12.20 -13.50 -1.81
CA ILE A 139 13.63 -13.83 -1.66
C ILE A 139 13.82 -14.92 -0.60
N GLU A 140 13.16 -14.80 0.55
CA GLU A 140 13.22 -15.82 1.60
C GLU A 140 12.65 -17.17 1.15
N ALA A 141 11.46 -17.16 0.53
CA ALA A 141 10.81 -18.37 0.05
C ALA A 141 11.65 -19.10 -1.01
N ILE A 142 12.26 -18.36 -1.94
CA ILE A 142 13.14 -18.94 -2.97
C ILE A 142 14.44 -19.45 -2.34
N LYS A 143 15.05 -18.71 -1.40
CA LYS A 143 16.29 -19.12 -0.72
C LYS A 143 16.13 -20.46 0.00
N GLU A 144 14.99 -20.67 0.67
CA GLU A 144 14.67 -21.95 1.30
C GLU A 144 14.53 -23.08 0.27
N ASN A 145 13.87 -22.83 -0.86
CA ASN A 145 13.70 -23.82 -1.92
C ASN A 145 15.01 -24.17 -2.65
N ILE A 146 15.87 -23.17 -2.92
CA ILE A 146 17.21 -23.41 -3.48
C ILE A 146 18.05 -24.23 -2.50
N ARG A 147 18.01 -23.92 -1.19
CA ARG A 147 18.71 -24.71 -0.18
C ARG A 147 18.26 -26.17 -0.18
N LYS A 148 16.95 -26.44 -0.21
CA LYS A 148 16.41 -27.81 -0.30
C LYS A 148 16.92 -28.55 -1.54
N HIS A 149 16.92 -27.89 -2.70
CA HIS A 149 17.46 -28.47 -3.93
C HIS A 149 18.98 -28.68 -3.87
N CYS A 150 19.73 -27.82 -3.16
CA CYS A 150 21.16 -27.96 -2.97
C CYS A 150 21.50 -29.11 -2.01
N TYR A 151 20.75 -29.28 -0.91
CA TYR A 151 20.86 -30.46 -0.03
C TYR A 151 20.52 -31.76 -0.76
N LEU A 152 19.54 -31.73 -1.67
CA LEU A 152 19.20 -32.89 -2.51
C LEU A 152 20.21 -33.14 -3.64
N ARG A 153 21.07 -32.17 -4.00
CA ARG A 153 21.99 -32.27 -5.14
C ARG A 153 23.47 -32.37 -4.78
N ARG A 154 23.89 -32.05 -3.56
CA ARG A 154 25.30 -32.06 -3.07
C ARG A 154 25.26 -32.14 -1.54
N ARG A 155 25.74 -33.17 -0.82
CA ARG A 155 27.11 -33.74 -0.75
C ARG A 155 28.29 -32.79 -0.99
N CYS A 156 28.07 -31.49 -1.21
CA CYS A 156 29.16 -30.52 -1.29
C CYS A 156 28.72 -29.24 -0.60
N LEU A 157 29.37 -29.06 0.55
CA LEU A 157 29.42 -27.91 1.42
C LEU A 157 29.58 -26.59 0.66
N LEU A 158 29.05 -25.50 1.22
CA LEU A 158 29.84 -24.37 1.72
C LEU A 158 28.93 -23.43 2.55
N PRO A 159 29.52 -22.69 3.53
CA PRO A 159 28.81 -22.15 4.68
C PRO A 159 28.10 -20.83 4.39
N GLU A 160 27.10 -20.56 5.22
CA GLU A 160 26.29 -19.35 5.18
C GLU A 160 27.13 -18.09 5.45
N THR A 161 27.27 -17.21 4.46
CA THR A 161 27.61 -15.82 4.71
C THR A 161 26.32 -15.05 5.03
N LYS A 162 26.21 -14.62 6.28
CA LYS A 162 25.20 -13.70 6.80
C LYS A 162 25.32 -12.36 6.06
N TYR A 163 24.28 -11.95 5.36
CA TYR A 163 24.09 -10.56 4.95
C TYR A 163 23.03 -9.95 5.87
N ASN A 164 23.50 -9.13 6.80
CA ASN A 164 22.71 -8.15 7.52
C ASN A 164 22.70 -6.87 6.67
N PHE A 165 21.52 -6.33 6.43
CA PHE A 165 21.33 -4.90 6.17
C PHE A 165 20.67 -4.30 7.41
#